data_AF-A0A9E2R2X2-F1
#
_entry.id   AF-A0A9E2R2X2-F1
#
_cell.length_a   1.000
_cell.length_b   1.000
_cell.length_c   1.000
_cell.angle_alpha   90.00
_cell.angle_beta   90.00
_cell.angle_gamma   90.00
#
_symmetry.space_group_name_H-M   'P 1'
#
loop_
_entity.id
_entity.type
_entity.pdbx_description
1 polymer ?
#
loop_
_entity_poly.entity_id
_entity_poly.type
_entity_poly.pdbx_seq_one_letter_code
_entity_poly.pdbx_strand_id
1 'polypeptide(L)'
;MKAQKKSATAEAVETRRRAVPGGQFPALGPLVSVFGPCLKRVRFADKASERAGFRLLFRSGHSVEFLENREYGLTSERQVALLKEHRIPCEILD
;
A
#
# COMPACT_ATOMS: atom_id res chain seq x y z
N MET A 1 -27.43 -61.74 8.05
CA MET A 1 -27.57 -60.82 6.89
C MET A 1 -28.13 -59.50 7.37
N LYS A 2 -27.45 -58.37 7.11
CA LYS A 2 -28.00 -57.08 6.63
C LYS A 2 -27.01 -55.92 6.87
N ALA A 3 -26.54 -55.40 5.73
CA ALA A 3 -26.23 -54.03 5.39
C ALA A 3 -25.17 -53.24 6.17
N GLN A 4 -23.97 -53.22 5.57
CA GLN A 4 -23.13 -52.04 5.45
C GLN A 4 -23.96 -50.80 5.09
N LYS A 5 -23.75 -49.68 5.78
CA LYS A 5 -23.87 -48.35 5.18
C LYS A 5 -22.66 -47.52 5.56
N LYS A 6 -21.88 -47.23 4.52
CA LYS A 6 -20.75 -46.32 4.46
C LYS A 6 -21.28 -44.92 4.78
N SER A 7 -20.76 -44.28 5.81
CA SER A 7 -20.91 -42.84 6.01
C SER A 7 -19.78 -42.15 5.27
N ALA A 8 -20.01 -41.91 3.98
CA ALA A 8 -19.31 -40.89 3.22
C ALA A 8 -20.12 -39.61 3.38
N THR A 9 -19.68 -38.70 4.24
CA THR A 9 -20.11 -37.31 4.22
C THR A 9 -18.93 -36.49 3.73
N ALA A 10 -19.00 -36.22 2.42
CA ALA A 10 -18.31 -35.11 1.79
C ALA A 10 -18.77 -33.79 2.43
N GLU A 11 -17.98 -32.74 2.18
CA GLU A 11 -18.25 -31.34 2.47
C GLU A 11 -17.85 -30.85 3.86
N ALA A 12 -16.54 -30.84 4.08
CA ALA A 12 -15.90 -29.72 4.75
C ALA A 12 -14.82 -29.14 3.83
N VAL A 13 -15.25 -28.62 2.66
CA VAL A 13 -14.47 -27.57 1.98
C VAL A 13 -14.76 -26.28 2.73
N GLU A 14 -14.23 -26.22 3.96
CA GLU A 14 -14.13 -24.99 4.70
C GLU A 14 -13.19 -24.12 3.89
N THR A 15 -13.81 -23.15 3.24
CA THR A 15 -13.20 -22.22 2.32
C THR A 15 -12.02 -21.60 3.06
N ARG A 16 -10.80 -21.98 2.64
CA ARG A 16 -9.56 -21.41 3.14
C ARG A 16 -9.70 -19.89 3.04
N ARG A 17 -10.01 -19.24 4.16
CA ARG A 17 -9.70 -17.83 4.35
C ARG A 17 -8.18 -17.76 4.26
N ARG A 18 -7.67 -17.52 3.04
CA ARG A 18 -6.37 -16.90 2.87
C ARG A 18 -6.51 -15.52 3.49
N ALA A 19 -6.34 -15.46 4.81
CA ALA A 19 -5.62 -14.35 5.40
C ALA A 19 -4.29 -14.35 4.65
N VAL A 20 -4.20 -13.53 3.61
CA VAL A 20 -2.91 -12.99 3.21
C VAL A 20 -2.45 -12.32 4.49
N PRO A 21 -1.37 -12.76 5.16
CA PRO A 21 -0.87 -12.02 6.29
C PRO A 21 -0.68 -10.59 5.77
N GLY A 22 -1.50 -9.69 6.31
CA GLY A 22 -1.47 -8.29 5.96
C GLY A 22 -0.02 -7.89 6.11
N GLY A 23 0.57 -7.40 5.03
CA GLY A 23 1.81 -6.67 5.11
C GLY A 23 1.55 -5.57 6.12
N GLN A 24 1.96 -5.79 7.36
CA GLN A 24 2.16 -4.74 8.34
C GLN A 24 3.25 -3.89 7.71
N PHE A 25 2.82 -2.88 6.96
CA PHE A 25 3.69 -1.74 6.71
C PHE A 25 4.04 -1.21 8.10
N PRO A 26 5.33 -1.10 8.45
CA PRO A 26 5.70 -0.53 9.74
C PRO A 26 5.02 0.83 9.84
N ALA A 27 4.27 1.05 10.92
CA ALA A 27 3.73 2.37 11.21
C ALA A 27 4.92 3.32 11.32
N LEU A 28 5.10 4.19 10.32
CA LEU A 28 6.20 5.14 10.24
C LEU A 28 6.02 6.34 11.19
N GLY A 29 5.54 6.11 12.42
CA GLY A 29 5.60 7.13 13.46
C GLY A 29 6.95 7.06 14.15
N PRO A 30 7.80 8.11 14.20
CA PRO A 30 7.72 9.47 13.65
C PRO A 30 8.95 9.77 12.75
N LEU A 31 8.88 9.49 11.44
CA LEU A 31 9.95 9.92 10.52
C LEU A 31 9.87 11.43 10.21
N VAL A 32 8.72 12.05 10.47
CA VAL A 32 8.49 13.51 10.44
C VAL A 32 9.55 14.32 11.21
N SER A 33 10.19 13.76 12.26
CA SER A 33 11.23 14.46 13.02
C SER A 33 12.66 14.34 12.46
N VAL A 34 12.94 13.36 11.57
CA VAL A 34 14.28 13.17 11.00
C VAL A 34 14.39 13.79 9.61
N PHE A 35 13.30 13.78 8.84
CA PHE A 35 13.22 14.45 7.54
C PHE A 35 12.58 15.82 7.71
N GLY A 36 13.32 16.78 8.24
CA GLY A 36 12.88 18.16 8.45
C GLY A 36 12.41 18.90 7.16
N PRO A 37 12.80 20.16 6.91
CA PRO A 37 12.16 21.10 5.95
C PRO A 37 12.11 20.68 4.46
N CYS A 38 12.50 19.45 4.11
CA CYS A 38 12.50 18.90 2.76
C CYS A 38 11.35 17.89 2.50
N LEU A 39 10.50 17.61 3.49
CA LEU A 39 9.32 16.77 3.28
C LEU A 39 8.35 17.47 2.31
N LYS A 40 8.14 16.89 1.13
CA LYS A 40 7.17 17.39 0.16
C LYS A 40 5.85 16.66 0.32
N ARG A 41 4.79 17.41 0.59
CA ARG A 41 3.43 16.86 0.70
C ARG A 41 2.82 16.70 -0.67
N VAL A 42 2.22 15.54 -0.94
CA VAL A 42 1.54 15.25 -2.21
C VAL A 42 0.17 14.65 -1.98
N ARG A 43 -0.77 14.97 -2.86
CA ARG A 43 -2.10 14.36 -2.89
C ARG A 43 -2.34 13.78 -4.27
N PHE A 44 -2.63 12.49 -4.34
CA PHE A 44 -2.97 11.85 -5.62
C PHE A 44 -4.39 12.23 -6.04
N ALA A 45 -4.61 12.42 -7.34
CA ALA A 45 -5.91 12.82 -7.87
C ALA A 45 -7.01 11.79 -7.56
N ASP A 46 -6.65 10.51 -7.56
CA ASP A 46 -7.57 9.38 -7.38
C ASP A 46 -6.84 8.12 -6.84
N LYS A 47 -7.60 7.08 -6.50
CA LYS A 47 -7.06 5.83 -5.95
C LYS A 47 -6.20 5.02 -6.95
N ALA A 48 -6.43 5.16 -8.24
CA ALA A 48 -5.61 4.50 -9.26
C ALA A 48 -4.24 5.19 -9.37
N SER A 49 -4.23 6.52 -9.35
CA SER A 49 -3.02 7.36 -9.30
C SER A 49 -2.19 7.08 -8.04
N GLU A 50 -2.85 6.97 -6.88
CA GLU A 50 -2.23 6.59 -5.61
C GLU A 50 -1.53 5.22 -5.69
N ARG A 51 -2.24 4.20 -6.19
CA ARG A 51 -1.68 2.85 -6.38
C ARG A 51 -0.54 2.84 -7.41
N ALA A 52 -0.62 3.63 -8.46
CA ALA A 52 0.43 3.75 -9.46
C ALA A 52 1.68 4.43 -8.87
N GLY A 53 1.50 5.55 -8.16
CA GLY A 53 2.56 6.27 -7.47
C GLY A 53 3.27 5.40 -6.44
N PHE A 54 2.54 4.71 -5.56
CA PHE A 54 3.16 3.81 -4.57
C PHE A 54 3.93 2.67 -5.21
N ARG A 55 3.39 2.05 -6.26
CA ARG A 55 4.10 0.97 -6.96
C ARG A 55 5.38 1.49 -7.61
N LEU A 56 5.34 2.67 -8.22
CA LEU A 56 6.52 3.30 -8.80
C LEU A 56 7.58 3.54 -7.72
N LEU A 57 7.21 4.28 -6.67
CA LEU A 57 8.13 4.67 -5.61
C LEU A 57 8.72 3.46 -4.89
N PHE A 58 7.91 2.45 -4.56
CA PHE A 58 8.38 1.20 -3.95
C PHE A 58 9.38 0.46 -4.84
N ARG A 59 9.10 0.34 -6.16
CA ARG A 59 10.02 -0.33 -7.10
C ARG A 59 11.32 0.46 -7.30
N SER A 60 11.28 1.77 -7.11
CA SER A 60 12.44 2.66 -7.14
C SER A 60 13.18 2.73 -5.79
N GLY A 61 12.78 1.96 -4.78
CA GLY A 61 13.44 1.92 -3.47
C GLY A 61 13.09 3.09 -2.55
N HIS A 62 11.99 3.79 -2.82
CA HIS A 62 11.53 4.93 -2.03
C HIS A 62 10.32 4.58 -1.16
N SER A 63 10.32 5.09 0.07
CA SER A 63 9.20 5.01 1.00
C SER A 63 8.34 6.26 0.93
N VAL A 64 7.06 6.11 1.26
CA VAL A 64 6.10 7.21 1.32
C VAL A 64 5.51 7.23 2.73
N GLU A 65 5.42 8.41 3.32
CA GLU A 65 4.82 8.59 4.64
C GLU A 65 3.34 8.92 4.46
N PHE A 66 2.45 8.23 5.17
CA PHE A 66 1.03 8.60 5.17
C PHE A 66 0.83 9.78 6.13
N LEU A 67 0.22 10.85 5.61
CA LEU A 67 -0.21 11.99 6.40
C LEU A 67 -1.75 11.96 6.51
N GLU A 68 -2.34 13.02 7.07
CA GLU A 68 -3.80 13.14 7.16
C GLU A 68 -4.43 13.51 5.80
N ASN A 69 -5.75 13.35 5.68
CA ASN A 69 -6.54 13.82 4.53
C ASN A 69 -6.10 13.30 3.15
N ARG A 70 -5.63 12.04 3.09
CA ARG A 70 -5.08 11.41 1.85
C ARG A 70 -3.90 12.18 1.26
N GLU A 71 -3.13 12.79 2.13
CA GLU A 71 -1.85 13.37 1.77
C GLU A 71 -0.72 12.42 2.13
N TYR A 72 0.37 12.58 1.41
CA TYR A 72 1.50 11.68 1.49
C TYR A 72 2.78 12.51 1.53
N GLY A 73 3.66 12.19 2.47
CA GLY A 73 4.97 12.79 2.61
C GLY A 73 5.98 12.08 1.72
N LEU A 74 6.66 12.85 0.88
CA LEU A 74 7.82 12.43 0.12
C LEU A 74 9.07 13.00 0.77
N THR A 75 10.03 12.13 1.10
CA THR A 75 11.24 12.50 1.83
C THR A 75 12.40 12.91 0.91
N SER A 76 12.20 12.88 -0.42
CA SER A 76 13.22 13.21 -1.41
C SER A 76 12.65 13.86 -2.68
N GLU A 77 13.35 14.85 -3.21
CA GLU A 77 13.04 15.46 -4.51
C GLU A 77 13.04 14.45 -5.66
N ARG A 78 13.81 13.36 -5.54
CA ARG A 78 13.83 12.29 -6.54
C ARG A 78 12.47 11.60 -6.66
N GLN A 79 11.71 11.50 -5.57
CA GLN A 79 10.36 10.93 -5.60
C GLN A 79 9.41 11.82 -6.40
N VAL A 80 9.49 13.13 -6.21
CA VAL A 80 8.71 14.12 -6.99
C VAL A 80 9.08 14.03 -8.46
N ALA A 81 10.38 13.94 -8.79
CA ALA A 81 10.85 13.78 -10.15
C ALA A 81 10.30 12.49 -10.79
N LEU A 82 10.35 11.35 -10.09
CA LEU A 82 9.81 10.08 -10.58
C LEU A 82 8.31 10.18 -10.86
N LEU A 83 7.52 10.79 -9.96
CA LEU A 83 6.08 10.98 -10.19
C LEU A 83 5.81 11.84 -11.43
N LYS A 84 6.61 12.89 -11.66
CA LYS A 84 6.50 13.77 -12.85
C LYS A 84 6.92 13.07 -14.14
N GLU A 85 8.07 12.38 -14.14
CA GLU A 85 8.62 11.63 -15.27
C GLU A 85 7.63 10.57 -15.77
N HIS A 86 6.98 9.87 -14.83
CA HIS A 86 5.97 8.85 -15.11
C HIS A 86 4.55 9.41 -15.25
N ARG A 87 4.37 10.74 -15.26
CA ARG A 87 3.09 11.43 -15.39
C ARG A 87 2.02 10.91 -14.44
N ILE A 88 2.40 10.63 -13.20
CA ILE A 88 1.46 10.22 -12.15
C ILE A 88 0.63 11.45 -11.76
N PRO A 89 -0.72 11.39 -11.84
CA PRO A 89 -1.56 12.51 -11.44
C PRO A 89 -1.50 12.75 -9.93
N CYS A 90 -0.78 13.79 -9.53
CA CYS A 90 -0.70 14.24 -8.16
C CYS A 90 -0.55 15.76 -8.08
N GLU A 91 -1.13 16.34 -7.04
CA GLU A 91 -0.93 17.71 -6.60
C GLU A 91 0.21 17.74 -5.58
N ILE A 92 1.17 18.65 -5.76
CA ILE A 92 2.23 18.92 -4.76
C ILE A 92 1.72 20.08 -3.90
N LEU A 93 1.58 19.85 -2.59
CA LEU A 93 1.00 20.79 -1.62
C LEU A 93 2.03 21.66 -0.90
N ASP A 94 3.32 21.43 -1.20
CA ASP A 94 4.53 21.91 -0.52
C ASP A 94 4.76 21.27 0.86
#